data_AF-A0A847EPV2-F1
#
_entry.id   AF-A0A847EPV2-F1
#
_cell.length_a   1.000
_cell.length_b   1.000
_cell.length_c   1.000
_cell.angle_alpha   90.00
_cell.angle_beta   90.00
_cell.angle_gamma   90.00
#
_symmetry.space_group_name_H-M   'P 1'
#
loop_
_entity.id
_entity.type
_entity.pdbx_description
1 polymer ?
#
loop_
_entity_poly.entity_id
_entity_poly.type
_entity_poly.pdbx_seq_one_letter_code
_entity_poly.pdbx_strand_id
1 'polypeptide(L)'
;MTLEGTARVLWLALAAALGACAPDGAAPLNVAPVVDAGEDQTITLPDQAQLAGTATDDGLPGGPLAAAWSRAAGPGTVTFGSADSLATTAAFSGPGSYRLELAVSDGELTARDEVSIEVLASTDVPPDPEPPDPGPPDPEPPGHWRPEPGLTWYWQLSGGIDLDHAVDVYDVDYETPASVVAELHARGRKVIAYVPVGNWESYRPDSDEFPAEALCGSIEGWPERYVDVRHPEVAKIIQRRIELAASKGFDGIEGDVVDLHLTDTGCSPPITAAEMTAFLRALADHAHGLGLAYFAKNVTENAAEWSTFTDGVVAEEAYTYREAAGYAPYVTAGKPVFAVEYGPGRPTPDECDDANRRRYSLYGTDLGLTGVVYATCW
;
A
#
# COMPACT_ATOMS: atom_id res chain seq x y z
N MET A 1 -24.38 51.91 -42.04
CA MET A 1 -23.98 50.60 -42.58
C MET A 1 -23.35 49.84 -41.42
N THR A 2 -24.12 49.10 -40.60
CA THR A 2 -24.68 47.75 -40.81
C THR A 2 -23.60 46.67 -40.91
N LEU A 3 -23.65 45.49 -40.29
CA LEU A 3 -24.53 44.78 -39.32
C LEU A 3 -23.71 43.52 -38.90
N GLU A 4 -23.70 43.11 -37.63
CA GLU A 4 -24.30 41.86 -37.07
C GLU A 4 -23.50 40.56 -37.30
N GLY A 5 -23.54 39.56 -36.41
CA GLY A 5 -24.36 39.30 -35.22
C GLY A 5 -23.65 38.31 -34.29
N THR A 6 -24.16 37.88 -33.13
CA THR A 6 -25.49 38.00 -32.51
C THR A 6 -25.31 37.75 -31.00
N ALA A 7 -26.00 38.52 -30.19
CA ALA A 7 -26.10 38.42 -28.73
C ALA A 7 -27.27 37.52 -28.29
N ARG A 8 -27.32 37.11 -27.01
CA ARG A 8 -28.32 37.64 -26.06
C ARG A 8 -28.18 37.12 -24.63
N VAL A 9 -28.63 37.99 -23.73
CA VAL A 9 -28.51 38.06 -22.27
C VAL A 9 -29.92 38.05 -21.66
N LEU A 10 -30.03 37.55 -20.42
CA LEU A 10 -31.06 37.74 -19.38
C LEU A 10 -32.48 37.22 -19.63
N TRP A 11 -33.15 36.73 -18.56
CA TRP A 11 -34.43 37.26 -18.09
C TRP A 11 -34.66 36.98 -16.58
N LEU A 12 -35.09 38.03 -15.86
CA LEU A 12 -35.73 38.03 -14.53
C LEU A 12 -37.23 38.35 -14.76
N ALA A 13 -38.11 37.88 -13.86
CA ALA A 13 -39.58 37.82 -13.92
C ALA A 13 -40.38 39.06 -14.41
N LEU A 14 -41.57 38.85 -15.03
CA LEU A 14 -42.86 39.52 -14.66
C LEU A 14 -44.14 39.01 -15.39
N ALA A 15 -45.24 38.93 -14.62
CA ALA A 15 -46.66 39.26 -14.89
C ALA A 15 -47.63 38.38 -15.73
N ALA A 16 -48.57 37.78 -14.99
CA ALA A 16 -50.04 37.98 -15.00
C ALA A 16 -50.89 38.02 -16.31
N ALA A 17 -51.75 36.99 -16.40
CA ALA A 17 -53.20 36.97 -16.70
C ALA A 17 -53.78 37.39 -18.06
N LEU A 18 -54.44 36.43 -18.71
CA LEU A 18 -55.79 36.38 -19.35
C LEU A 18 -55.86 34.96 -19.98
N GLY A 19 -56.71 33.98 -19.66
CA GLY A 19 -58.06 33.95 -19.11
C GLY A 19 -58.92 33.10 -20.05
N ALA A 20 -59.01 31.77 -19.84
CA ALA A 20 -60.13 30.91 -20.28
C ALA A 20 -59.99 29.45 -19.78
N CYS A 21 -60.80 29.12 -18.75
CA CYS A 21 -61.56 27.88 -18.55
C CYS A 21 -60.89 26.49 -18.75
N ALA A 22 -60.49 25.86 -17.64
CA ALA A 22 -60.63 24.42 -17.35
C ALA A 22 -60.49 24.20 -15.82
N PRO A 23 -61.04 23.13 -15.23
CA PRO A 23 -61.89 23.17 -14.04
C PRO A 23 -61.17 23.18 -12.69
N ASP A 24 -61.94 23.59 -11.67
CA ASP A 24 -61.71 23.37 -10.24
C ASP A 24 -61.19 21.95 -9.92
N GLY A 25 -60.11 21.89 -9.14
CA GLY A 25 -59.85 20.74 -8.27
C GLY A 25 -58.62 19.86 -8.53
N ALA A 26 -57.71 20.21 -9.44
CA ALA A 26 -56.42 19.50 -9.53
C ALA A 26 -55.46 20.06 -8.47
N ALA A 27 -55.09 19.25 -7.47
CA ALA A 27 -54.06 19.60 -6.50
C ALA A 27 -52.73 19.88 -7.21
N PRO A 28 -51.89 20.82 -6.71
CA PRO A 28 -50.53 21.00 -7.22
C PRO A 28 -49.78 19.65 -7.18
N LEU A 29 -48.95 19.38 -8.20
CA LEU A 29 -48.16 18.15 -8.28
C LEU A 29 -46.97 18.25 -7.33
N ASN A 30 -46.77 17.21 -6.50
CA ASN A 30 -45.64 17.13 -5.59
C ASN A 30 -44.30 17.09 -6.33
N VAL A 31 -43.29 17.80 -5.81
CA VAL A 31 -41.91 17.82 -6.30
C VAL A 31 -40.97 17.37 -5.18
N ALA A 32 -39.98 16.53 -5.51
CA ALA A 32 -39.01 16.07 -4.52
C ALA A 32 -38.28 17.23 -3.83
N PRO A 33 -37.90 17.09 -2.55
CA PRO A 33 -37.12 18.10 -1.85
C PRO A 33 -35.84 18.47 -2.60
N VAL A 34 -35.38 19.72 -2.43
CA VAL A 34 -34.03 20.14 -2.82
C VAL A 34 -33.13 19.96 -1.60
N VAL A 35 -32.04 19.21 -1.75
CA VAL A 35 -31.15 18.79 -0.65
C VAL A 35 -29.72 19.21 -0.96
N ASP A 36 -29.01 19.66 0.07
CA ASP A 36 -27.58 19.97 0.05
C ASP A 36 -26.93 19.33 1.29
N ALA A 37 -25.94 18.47 1.11
CA ALA A 37 -25.21 17.77 2.17
C ALA A 37 -24.19 18.67 2.88
N GLY A 38 -23.91 19.86 2.35
CA GLY A 38 -22.93 20.81 2.86
C GLY A 38 -21.57 20.66 2.18
N GLU A 39 -20.64 21.55 2.56
CA GLU A 39 -19.30 21.58 1.96
C GLU A 39 -18.43 20.40 2.41
N ASP A 40 -17.53 19.97 1.52
CA ASP A 40 -16.48 18.99 1.80
C ASP A 40 -15.58 19.43 2.97
N GLN A 41 -15.15 18.49 3.81
CA GLN A 41 -14.38 18.80 5.02
C GLN A 41 -13.09 18.00 5.10
N THR A 42 -12.11 18.57 5.81
CA THR A 42 -10.93 17.84 6.27
C THR A 42 -10.87 17.92 7.78
N ILE A 43 -10.76 16.76 8.43
CA ILE A 43 -10.65 16.65 9.90
C ILE A 43 -9.42 15.83 10.27
N THR A 44 -8.97 15.94 11.52
CA THR A 44 -7.89 15.11 12.05
C THR A 44 -8.41 14.33 13.24
N LEU A 45 -8.15 13.01 13.33
CA LEU A 45 -8.58 12.23 14.48
C LEU A 45 -8.00 12.79 15.79
N PRO A 46 -8.77 12.78 16.90
CA PRO A 46 -10.09 12.17 17.09
C PRO A 46 -11.28 13.12 16.82
N ASP A 47 -11.08 14.25 16.14
CA ASP A 47 -12.16 15.21 15.87
C ASP A 47 -13.29 14.56 15.04
N GLN A 48 -14.50 15.10 15.17
CA GLN A 48 -15.68 14.70 14.41
C GLN A 48 -15.98 15.74 13.32
N ALA A 49 -16.50 15.29 12.18
CA ALA A 49 -17.01 16.20 11.16
C ALA A 49 -18.38 16.73 11.59
N GLN A 50 -18.59 18.04 11.43
CA GLN A 50 -19.85 18.70 11.72
C GLN A 50 -20.67 18.80 10.44
N LEU A 51 -21.69 17.96 10.31
CA LEU A 51 -22.55 17.92 9.13
C LEU A 51 -23.70 18.91 9.30
N ALA A 52 -23.86 19.80 8.32
CA ALA A 52 -24.87 20.85 8.32
C ALA A 52 -25.66 20.82 7.02
N GLY A 53 -26.41 19.72 6.83
CA GLY A 53 -27.27 19.56 5.65
C GLY A 53 -28.43 20.56 5.64
N THR A 54 -28.91 20.90 4.45
CA THR A 54 -30.10 21.73 4.28
C THR A 54 -31.09 21.06 3.34
N ALA A 55 -32.38 21.33 3.55
CA ALA A 55 -33.43 20.87 2.66
C ALA A 55 -34.55 21.90 2.56
N THR A 56 -35.09 22.07 1.36
CA THR A 56 -36.27 22.90 1.09
C THR A 56 -37.24 22.12 0.21
N ASP A 57 -38.54 22.33 0.42
CA ASP A 57 -39.60 21.56 -0.22
C ASP A 57 -40.78 22.47 -0.60
N ASP A 58 -41.64 22.03 -1.51
CA ASP A 58 -42.83 22.79 -1.94
C ASP A 58 -44.00 22.72 -0.94
N GLY A 59 -43.87 21.89 0.11
CA GLY A 59 -44.83 21.71 1.19
C GLY A 59 -45.87 20.63 0.93
N LEU A 60 -45.72 19.85 -0.14
CA LEU A 60 -46.58 18.72 -0.50
C LEU A 60 -45.84 17.39 -0.22
N PRO A 61 -46.53 16.27 0.02
CA PRO A 61 -47.97 16.13 0.32
C PRO A 61 -48.39 16.78 1.66
N GLY A 62 -47.42 17.32 2.40
CA GLY A 62 -47.58 17.93 3.71
C GLY A 62 -47.08 17.01 4.83
N GLY A 63 -46.33 17.58 5.78
CA GLY A 63 -45.67 16.82 6.84
C GLY A 63 -44.24 17.32 7.07
N PRO A 64 -43.54 16.80 8.09
CA PRO A 64 -42.12 17.10 8.28
C PRO A 64 -41.26 16.33 7.27
N LEU A 65 -40.17 16.95 6.81
CA LEU A 65 -39.16 16.25 6.02
C LEU A 65 -38.38 15.24 6.88
N ALA A 66 -38.17 14.04 6.35
CA ALA A 66 -37.38 13.00 6.99
C ALA A 66 -35.97 12.95 6.39
N ALA A 67 -34.96 13.29 7.19
CA ALA A 67 -33.56 13.23 6.80
C ALA A 67 -32.95 11.87 7.19
N ALA A 68 -31.95 11.41 6.42
CA ALA A 68 -31.19 10.22 6.71
C ALA A 68 -29.76 10.36 6.18
N TRP A 69 -28.79 10.35 7.08
CA TRP A 69 -27.37 10.29 6.79
C TRP A 69 -26.90 8.84 6.69
N SER A 70 -26.07 8.55 5.69
CA SER A 70 -25.44 7.24 5.53
C SER A 70 -24.03 7.36 4.94
N ARG A 71 -23.21 6.31 5.10
CA ARG A 71 -21.90 6.22 4.46
C ARG A 71 -22.06 5.60 3.07
N ALA A 72 -21.88 6.40 2.02
CA ALA A 72 -21.84 5.90 0.64
C ALA A 72 -20.54 5.15 0.34
N ALA A 73 -19.39 5.69 0.77
CA ALA A 73 -18.08 5.07 0.60
C ALA A 73 -17.10 5.48 1.71
N GLY A 74 -16.06 4.67 1.93
CA GLY A 74 -14.95 5.00 2.82
C GLY A 74 -14.31 3.78 3.48
N PRO A 75 -13.05 3.88 3.94
CA PRO A 75 -12.24 2.75 4.41
C PRO A 75 -12.62 2.22 5.80
N GLY A 76 -13.41 2.96 6.58
CA GLY A 76 -13.80 2.59 7.94
C GLY A 76 -15.28 2.79 8.27
N THR A 77 -15.62 2.63 9.55
CA THR A 77 -16.96 2.85 10.06
C THR A 77 -17.20 4.34 10.33
N VAL A 78 -18.40 4.81 10.01
CA VAL A 78 -18.87 6.17 10.32
C VAL A 78 -20.01 6.06 11.33
N THR A 79 -19.86 6.73 12.47
CA THR A 79 -20.87 6.79 13.53
C THR A 79 -21.46 8.19 13.56
N PHE A 80 -22.74 8.31 13.23
CA PHE A 80 -23.47 9.58 13.28
C PHE A 80 -24.03 9.82 14.68
N GLY A 81 -23.98 11.05 15.17
CA GLY A 81 -24.60 11.43 16.45
C GLY A 81 -26.12 11.21 16.43
N SER A 82 -26.77 11.75 15.41
CA SER A 82 -28.17 11.47 15.02
C SER A 82 -28.22 11.42 13.50
N ALA A 83 -28.41 10.22 12.95
CA ALA A 83 -28.43 10.02 11.50
C ALA A 83 -29.69 10.62 10.85
N ASP A 84 -30.73 10.91 11.63
CA ASP A 84 -32.03 11.41 11.20
C ASP A 84 -32.21 12.93 11.29
N SER A 85 -31.14 13.65 11.65
CA SER A 85 -31.12 15.12 11.75
C SER A 85 -30.31 15.74 10.61
N LEU A 86 -30.82 16.83 10.02
CA LEU A 86 -30.10 17.61 9.01
C LEU A 86 -28.75 18.15 9.52
N ALA A 87 -28.71 18.56 10.79
CA ALA A 87 -27.48 18.95 11.48
C ALA A 87 -27.07 17.89 12.50
N THR A 88 -25.88 17.32 12.33
CA THR A 88 -25.39 16.19 13.13
C THR A 88 -23.86 16.17 13.15
N THR A 89 -23.29 15.21 13.89
CA THR A 89 -21.85 14.96 13.88
C THR A 89 -21.58 13.59 13.28
N ALA A 90 -20.42 13.42 12.64
CA ALA A 90 -19.93 12.15 12.13
C ALA A 90 -18.54 11.84 12.71
N ALA A 91 -18.42 10.69 13.36
CA ALA A 91 -17.16 10.16 13.88
C ALA A 91 -16.65 9.03 12.99
N PHE A 92 -15.34 8.94 12.83
CA PHE A 92 -14.70 8.00 11.90
C PHE A 92 -13.78 7.06 12.66
N SER A 93 -13.76 5.79 12.28
CA SER A 93 -12.94 4.76 12.94
C SER A 93 -11.47 4.77 12.52
N GLY A 94 -11.09 5.54 11.50
CA GLY A 94 -9.74 5.58 10.96
C GLY A 94 -9.56 6.69 9.91
N PRO A 95 -8.31 6.99 9.52
CA PRO A 95 -8.02 7.97 8.49
C PRO A 95 -8.38 7.47 7.08
N GLY A 96 -8.53 8.42 6.15
CA GLY A 96 -8.80 8.21 4.72
C GLY A 96 -9.97 9.05 4.20
N SER A 97 -10.26 8.92 2.91
CA SER A 97 -11.37 9.65 2.27
C SER A 97 -12.71 8.91 2.42
N TYR A 98 -13.71 9.62 2.92
CA TYR A 98 -15.09 9.14 3.08
C TYR A 98 -16.04 9.94 2.21
N ARG A 99 -17.11 9.31 1.71
CA ARG A 99 -18.27 10.00 1.13
C ARG A 99 -19.52 9.66 1.92
N LEU A 100 -20.18 10.69 2.42
CA LEU A 100 -21.41 10.57 3.20
C LEU A 100 -22.58 11.09 2.36
N GLU A 101 -23.69 10.37 2.36
CA GLU A 101 -24.91 10.73 1.62
C GLU A 101 -25.97 11.23 2.60
N LEU A 102 -26.58 12.38 2.31
CA LEU A 102 -27.80 12.87 2.93
C LEU A 102 -28.98 12.60 2.00
N ALA A 103 -29.92 11.77 2.44
CA ALA A 103 -31.21 11.59 1.78
C ALA A 103 -32.31 12.33 2.55
N VAL A 104 -33.18 13.07 1.87
CA VAL A 104 -34.34 13.73 2.50
C VAL A 104 -35.62 13.40 1.75
N SER A 105 -36.64 12.96 2.49
CA SER A 105 -37.95 12.56 1.97
C SER A 105 -39.07 13.46 2.49
N ASP A 106 -40.03 13.75 1.62
CA ASP A 106 -41.31 14.41 1.96
C ASP A 106 -42.44 13.40 2.30
N GLY A 107 -42.15 12.09 2.26
CA GLY A 107 -43.11 11.00 2.43
C GLY A 107 -43.57 10.32 1.13
N GLU A 108 -43.36 10.93 -0.04
CA GLU A 108 -43.67 10.36 -1.36
C GLU A 108 -42.45 10.32 -2.29
N LEU A 109 -41.63 11.36 -2.28
CA LEU A 109 -40.42 11.53 -3.08
C LEU A 109 -39.19 11.67 -2.16
N THR A 110 -38.01 11.53 -2.74
CA THR A 110 -36.74 11.59 -2.00
C THR A 110 -35.65 12.15 -2.91
N ALA A 111 -34.89 13.10 -2.38
CA ALA A 111 -33.68 13.62 -3.01
C ALA A 111 -32.46 13.30 -2.14
N ARG A 112 -31.28 13.32 -2.78
CA ARG A 112 -30.01 12.90 -2.18
C ARG A 112 -28.91 13.86 -2.60
N ASP A 113 -27.96 14.05 -1.70
CA ASP A 113 -26.70 14.74 -1.99
C ASP A 113 -25.54 14.10 -1.20
N GLU A 114 -24.30 14.28 -1.68
CA GLU A 114 -23.10 13.70 -1.09
C GLU A 114 -22.11 14.78 -0.62
N VAL A 115 -21.42 14.49 0.48
CA VAL A 115 -20.28 15.29 0.98
C VAL A 115 -19.05 14.41 1.16
N SER A 116 -17.88 14.92 0.75
CA SER A 116 -16.59 14.26 0.91
C SER A 116 -15.91 14.72 2.20
N ILE A 117 -15.43 13.76 2.99
CA ILE A 117 -14.70 14.02 4.23
C ILE A 117 -13.33 13.36 4.15
N GLU A 118 -12.28 14.17 4.15
CA GLU A 118 -10.91 13.70 4.27
C GLU A 118 -10.52 13.60 5.75
N VAL A 119 -10.23 12.40 6.23
CA VAL A 119 -9.89 12.16 7.63
C VAL A 119 -8.39 11.90 7.75
N LEU A 120 -7.68 12.81 8.39
CA LEU A 120 -6.25 12.68 8.67
C LEU A 120 -6.02 11.91 9.96
N ALA A 121 -4.90 11.17 10.03
CA ALA A 121 -4.49 10.48 11.24
C ALA A 121 -4.14 11.48 12.34
N SER A 122 -4.39 11.12 13.60
CA SER A 122 -4.00 11.96 14.74
C SER A 122 -2.49 12.19 14.74
N THR A 123 -2.06 13.44 14.85
CA THR A 123 -0.65 13.80 15.09
C THR A 123 -0.30 13.84 16.57
N ASP A 124 -1.26 13.57 17.46
CA ASP A 124 -1.09 13.58 18.91
C ASP A 124 -0.75 12.16 19.39
N VAL A 125 0.54 11.81 19.30
CA VAL A 125 1.10 10.78 20.18
C VAL A 125 1.28 11.45 21.55
N PRO A 126 0.58 11.01 22.62
CA PRO A 126 0.83 11.53 23.95
C PRO A 126 2.31 11.30 24.34
N PRO A 127 2.97 12.23 25.05
CA PRO A 127 4.20 11.86 25.74
C PRO A 127 3.84 10.77 26.76
N ASP A 128 4.51 9.63 26.66
CA ASP A 128 4.35 8.47 27.53
C ASP A 128 4.44 8.90 29.01
N PRO A 129 3.58 8.42 29.94
CA PRO A 129 3.79 8.66 31.35
C PRO A 129 5.11 8.05 31.79
N GLU A 130 5.96 8.87 32.42
CA GLU A 130 7.26 8.45 32.97
C GLU A 130 7.10 7.16 33.80
N PRO A 131 7.79 6.05 33.44
CA PRO A 131 7.70 4.81 34.18
C PRO A 131 8.33 4.99 35.56
N PRO A 132 7.83 4.30 36.61
CA PRO A 132 8.47 4.32 37.91
C PRO A 132 9.91 3.80 37.79
N ASP A 133 10.85 4.60 38.31
CA ASP A 133 12.31 4.41 38.32
C ASP A 133 12.74 2.94 38.12
N PRO A 134 13.15 2.55 36.90
CA PRO A 134 13.71 1.23 36.70
C PRO A 134 15.09 1.23 37.35
N GLY A 135 15.38 0.18 38.12
CA GLY A 135 16.77 -0.17 38.39
C GLY A 135 17.60 -0.15 37.10
N PRO A 136 18.94 -0.14 37.20
CA PRO A 136 19.83 0.09 36.06
C PRO A 136 19.38 -0.72 34.83
N PRO A 137 19.19 -0.06 33.67
CA PRO A 137 18.45 -0.63 32.56
C PRO A 137 19.10 -1.91 32.02
N ASP A 138 18.28 -2.91 31.75
CA ASP A 138 18.59 -3.94 30.78
C ASP A 138 18.85 -3.26 29.41
N PRO A 139 19.81 -3.72 28.60
CA PRO A 139 20.17 -3.05 27.34
C PRO A 139 18.99 -2.98 26.36
N GLU A 140 18.80 -1.83 25.70
CA GLU A 140 17.88 -1.65 24.57
C GLU A 140 18.03 -2.80 23.56
N PRO A 141 16.92 -3.29 22.94
CA PRO A 141 17.06 -4.14 21.77
C PRO A 141 17.88 -3.35 20.74
N PRO A 142 18.94 -3.94 20.15
CA PRO A 142 19.71 -3.23 19.15
C PRO A 142 18.76 -2.81 18.03
N GLY A 143 18.82 -1.54 17.62
CA GLY A 143 18.15 -1.10 16.41
C GLY A 143 18.56 -1.98 15.22
N HIS A 144 17.63 -2.24 14.30
CA HIS A 144 17.92 -3.05 13.12
C HIS A 144 18.93 -2.36 12.20
N TRP A 145 19.57 -3.14 11.33
CA TRP A 145 20.51 -2.61 10.34
C TRP A 145 19.80 -1.65 9.36
N ARG A 146 20.35 -0.44 9.20
CA ARG A 146 19.86 0.56 8.24
C ARG A 146 20.90 0.76 7.14
N PRO A 147 20.80 0.08 6.00
CA PRO A 147 21.74 0.21 4.90
C PRO A 147 21.61 1.57 4.20
N GLU A 148 22.72 2.08 3.71
CA GLU A 148 22.77 3.31 2.91
C GLU A 148 22.97 2.95 1.41
N PRO A 149 22.62 3.85 0.47
CA PRO A 149 22.90 3.65 -0.94
C PRO A 149 24.41 3.56 -1.22
N GLY A 150 24.78 2.75 -2.21
CA GLY A 150 26.17 2.59 -2.65
C GLY A 150 26.92 1.39 -2.07
N LEU A 151 26.27 0.58 -1.22
CA LEU A 151 26.79 -0.72 -0.82
C LEU A 151 26.94 -1.64 -2.03
N THR A 152 28.08 -2.29 -2.17
CA THR A 152 28.31 -3.33 -3.17
C THR A 152 27.68 -4.64 -2.68
N TRP A 153 27.20 -5.47 -3.60
CA TRP A 153 26.44 -6.65 -3.23
C TRP A 153 26.63 -7.84 -4.17
N TYR A 154 26.24 -9.02 -3.69
CA TYR A 154 26.33 -10.28 -4.41
C TYR A 154 25.15 -11.18 -4.03
N TRP A 155 24.47 -11.74 -5.03
CA TRP A 155 23.28 -12.56 -4.88
C TRP A 155 23.51 -13.96 -5.45
N GLN A 156 23.30 -14.98 -4.60
CA GLN A 156 23.44 -16.38 -4.97
C GLN A 156 22.45 -17.25 -4.20
N LEU A 157 21.51 -17.87 -4.92
CA LEU A 157 20.47 -18.72 -4.32
C LEU A 157 20.67 -20.21 -4.60
N SER A 158 21.61 -20.57 -5.46
CA SER A 158 21.83 -21.97 -5.84
C SER A 158 23.31 -22.37 -5.83
N GLY A 159 23.54 -23.68 -5.71
CA GLY A 159 24.88 -24.25 -5.62
C GLY A 159 25.55 -24.01 -4.26
N GLY A 160 26.88 -24.15 -4.22
CA GLY A 160 27.65 -23.82 -3.03
C GLY A 160 27.97 -22.33 -3.02
N ILE A 161 27.61 -21.62 -1.94
CA ILE A 161 27.82 -20.18 -1.82
C ILE A 161 29.31 -19.87 -1.93
N ASP A 162 29.70 -19.09 -2.93
CA ASP A 162 31.06 -18.55 -3.07
C ASP A 162 31.23 -17.42 -2.07
N LEU A 163 32.21 -17.55 -1.17
CA LEU A 163 32.44 -16.60 -0.07
C LEU A 163 33.52 -15.57 -0.39
N ASP A 164 34.16 -15.66 -1.55
CA ASP A 164 35.38 -14.91 -1.89
C ASP A 164 35.07 -13.58 -2.61
N HIS A 165 33.80 -13.29 -2.92
CA HIS A 165 33.40 -11.99 -3.46
C HIS A 165 33.63 -10.87 -2.42
N ALA A 166 34.45 -9.90 -2.80
CA ALA A 166 34.77 -8.72 -1.99
C ALA A 166 33.71 -7.63 -2.15
N VAL A 167 32.50 -7.90 -1.65
CA VAL A 167 31.37 -6.97 -1.63
C VAL A 167 30.95 -6.63 -0.21
N ASP A 168 30.09 -5.64 0.01
CA ASP A 168 29.64 -5.27 1.35
C ASP A 168 28.52 -6.20 1.86
N VAL A 169 27.65 -6.64 0.95
CA VAL A 169 26.42 -7.38 1.26
C VAL A 169 26.32 -8.66 0.44
N TYR A 170 25.94 -9.75 1.08
CA TYR A 170 25.55 -11.01 0.45
C TYR A 170 24.04 -11.17 0.57
N ASP A 171 23.40 -11.66 -0.48
CA ASP A 171 22.02 -12.11 -0.46
C ASP A 171 21.99 -13.59 -0.85
N VAL A 172 21.50 -14.42 0.07
CA VAL A 172 21.53 -15.89 -0.03
C VAL A 172 20.24 -16.47 0.55
N ASP A 173 19.92 -17.71 0.17
CA ASP A 173 18.71 -18.39 0.64
C ASP A 173 18.62 -18.49 2.17
N TYR A 174 17.44 -18.25 2.76
CA TYR A 174 17.23 -18.34 4.22
C TYR A 174 17.59 -19.71 4.82
N GLU A 175 17.60 -20.77 4.01
CA GLU A 175 18.02 -22.10 4.43
C GLU A 175 19.54 -22.23 4.59
N THR A 176 20.32 -21.27 4.10
CA THR A 176 21.79 -21.22 4.25
C THR A 176 22.19 -21.48 5.70
N PRO A 177 23.17 -22.37 5.98
CA PRO A 177 23.57 -22.70 7.35
C PRO A 177 24.13 -21.49 8.10
N ALA A 178 23.83 -21.38 9.39
CA ALA A 178 24.36 -20.33 10.27
C ALA A 178 25.90 -20.23 10.26
N SER A 179 26.60 -21.34 10.02
CA SER A 179 28.07 -21.36 9.90
C SER A 179 28.57 -20.57 8.68
N VAL A 180 27.82 -20.55 7.58
CA VAL A 180 28.17 -19.78 6.38
C VAL A 180 27.92 -18.29 6.63
N VAL A 181 26.79 -17.96 7.25
CA VAL A 181 26.46 -16.58 7.67
C VAL A 181 27.55 -16.03 8.61
N ALA A 182 27.94 -16.81 9.62
CA ALA A 182 29.01 -16.44 10.55
C ALA A 182 30.38 -16.27 9.87
N GLU A 183 30.70 -17.07 8.86
CA GLU A 183 31.93 -16.93 8.07
C GLU A 183 31.92 -15.64 7.24
N LEU A 184 30.78 -15.30 6.62
CA LEU A 184 30.60 -14.03 5.91
C LEU A 184 30.74 -12.83 6.87
N HIS A 185 30.16 -12.90 8.06
CA HIS A 185 30.34 -11.90 9.11
C HIS A 185 31.80 -11.77 9.56
N ALA A 186 32.52 -12.88 9.71
CA ALA A 186 33.95 -12.86 10.03
C ALA A 186 34.80 -12.18 8.95
N ARG A 187 34.30 -12.16 7.70
CA ARG A 187 34.87 -11.42 6.57
C ARG A 187 34.36 -9.98 6.46
N GLY A 188 33.60 -9.50 7.44
CA GLY A 188 33.07 -8.14 7.51
C GLY A 188 31.88 -7.87 6.58
N ARG A 189 31.18 -8.92 6.15
CA ARG A 189 30.03 -8.82 5.23
C ARG A 189 28.72 -8.72 6.01
N LYS A 190 27.72 -8.06 5.43
CA LYS A 190 26.32 -8.18 5.82
C LYS A 190 25.64 -9.28 5.01
N VAL A 191 24.66 -9.97 5.59
CA VAL A 191 23.97 -11.09 4.93
C VAL A 191 22.45 -10.91 4.97
N ILE A 192 21.84 -10.85 3.81
CA ILE A 192 20.39 -10.83 3.58
C ILE A 192 19.93 -12.26 3.30
N ALA A 193 18.78 -12.64 3.86
CA ALA A 193 18.10 -13.90 3.59
C ALA A 193 17.02 -13.70 2.54
N TYR A 194 17.16 -14.33 1.39
CA TYR A 194 16.06 -14.56 0.46
C TYR A 194 14.98 -15.41 1.13
N VAL A 195 13.78 -14.87 1.21
CA VAL A 195 12.58 -15.54 1.72
C VAL A 195 11.47 -15.41 0.68
N PRO A 196 10.98 -16.53 0.11
CA PRO A 196 9.78 -16.51 -0.73
C PRO A 196 8.56 -16.25 0.15
N VAL A 197 7.84 -15.14 -0.11
CA VAL A 197 6.72 -14.71 0.74
C VAL A 197 5.35 -14.82 0.06
N GLY A 198 5.29 -14.75 -1.28
CA GLY A 198 4.05 -14.82 -2.04
C GLY A 198 3.86 -16.10 -2.88
N ASN A 199 4.76 -17.06 -2.75
CA ASN A 199 4.70 -18.36 -3.41
C ASN A 199 4.91 -19.53 -2.43
N TRP A 200 4.41 -20.68 -2.85
CA TRP A 200 4.61 -21.98 -2.24
C TRP A 200 5.55 -22.79 -3.13
N GLU A 201 6.60 -23.32 -2.52
CA GLU A 201 7.61 -24.16 -3.17
C GLU A 201 7.56 -25.57 -2.58
N SER A 202 7.37 -26.56 -3.45
CA SER A 202 7.17 -27.96 -3.07
C SER A 202 8.37 -28.63 -2.37
N TYR A 203 9.56 -28.05 -2.47
CA TYR A 203 10.79 -28.60 -1.92
C TYR A 203 11.17 -28.00 -0.56
N ARG A 204 10.46 -26.98 -0.08
CA ARG A 204 10.75 -26.36 1.22
C ARG A 204 10.32 -27.28 2.36
N PRO A 205 11.06 -27.30 3.48
CA PRO A 205 10.77 -28.21 4.59
C PRO A 205 9.42 -27.97 5.27
N ASP A 206 8.85 -26.77 5.14
CA ASP A 206 7.55 -26.35 5.68
C ASP A 206 6.42 -26.37 4.64
N SER A 207 6.65 -26.95 3.45
CA SER A 207 5.68 -26.96 2.35
C SER A 207 4.34 -27.61 2.73
N ASP A 208 4.39 -28.64 3.59
CA ASP A 208 3.21 -29.38 4.06
C ASP A 208 2.39 -28.60 5.12
N GLU A 209 2.91 -27.47 5.62
CA GLU A 209 2.21 -26.62 6.60
C GLU A 209 1.24 -25.64 5.94
N PHE A 210 1.38 -25.39 4.64
CA PHE A 210 0.50 -24.49 3.89
C PHE A 210 -0.90 -25.11 3.73
N PRO A 211 -1.97 -24.42 4.18
CA PRO A 211 -3.33 -24.89 3.98
C PRO A 211 -3.66 -24.99 2.48
N ALA A 212 -4.36 -26.05 2.08
CA ALA A 212 -4.68 -26.29 0.67
C ALA A 212 -5.52 -25.15 0.07
N GLU A 213 -6.38 -24.53 0.90
CA GLU A 213 -7.20 -23.37 0.56
C GLU A 213 -6.41 -22.07 0.39
N ALA A 214 -5.20 -21.99 0.94
CA ALA A 214 -4.31 -20.85 0.76
C ALA A 214 -3.51 -20.94 -0.55
N LEU A 215 -3.52 -22.08 -1.24
CA LEU A 215 -2.79 -22.24 -2.49
C LEU A 215 -3.64 -21.81 -3.70
N CYS A 216 -3.16 -20.84 -4.45
CA CYS A 216 -3.81 -20.29 -5.63
C CYS A 216 -3.34 -20.97 -6.94
N GLY A 217 -3.27 -20.23 -8.05
CA GLY A 217 -2.80 -20.70 -9.35
C GLY A 217 -1.32 -21.06 -9.37
N SER A 218 -0.89 -21.74 -10.44
CA SER A 218 0.52 -22.10 -10.65
C SER A 218 1.32 -20.93 -11.20
N ILE A 219 2.61 -20.87 -10.85
CA ILE A 219 3.55 -19.90 -11.40
C ILE A 219 4.12 -20.45 -12.71
N GLU A 220 4.08 -19.69 -13.79
CA GLU A 220 4.57 -20.15 -15.09
C GLU A 220 6.10 -20.34 -15.04
N GLY A 221 6.58 -21.48 -15.55
CA GLY A 221 8.00 -21.80 -15.61
C GLY A 221 8.58 -22.48 -14.35
N TRP A 222 7.83 -22.49 -13.23
CA TRP A 222 8.33 -22.99 -11.95
C TRP A 222 7.37 -24.03 -11.34
N PRO A 223 7.87 -25.05 -10.61
CA PRO A 223 7.04 -26.06 -9.94
C PRO A 223 6.44 -25.51 -8.63
N GLU A 224 5.78 -24.36 -8.72
CA GLU A 224 5.36 -23.50 -7.62
C GLU A 224 3.92 -23.01 -7.81
N ARG A 225 3.34 -22.50 -6.72
CA ARG A 225 1.99 -21.91 -6.73
C ARG A 225 2.00 -20.59 -5.98
N TYR A 226 1.20 -19.63 -6.43
CA TYR A 226 0.93 -18.44 -5.63
C TYR A 226 0.21 -18.82 -4.33
N VAL A 227 0.39 -18.02 -3.29
CA VAL A 227 -0.32 -18.18 -2.01
C VAL A 227 -1.22 -16.99 -1.71
N ASP A 228 -2.36 -17.23 -1.06
CA ASP A 228 -3.23 -16.17 -0.57
C ASP A 228 -2.63 -15.58 0.72
N VAL A 229 -1.94 -14.45 0.56
CA VAL A 229 -1.27 -13.73 1.65
C VAL A 229 -2.22 -13.20 2.73
N ARG A 230 -3.54 -13.21 2.49
CA ARG A 230 -4.57 -12.85 3.49
C ARG A 230 -4.82 -13.98 4.47
N HIS A 231 -4.40 -15.20 4.13
CA HIS A 231 -4.59 -16.36 4.99
C HIS A 231 -3.64 -16.27 6.20
N PRO A 232 -4.14 -16.29 7.44
CA PRO A 232 -3.32 -16.04 8.62
C PRO A 232 -2.21 -17.10 8.83
N GLU A 233 -2.44 -18.35 8.40
CA GLU A 233 -1.39 -19.38 8.48
C GLU A 233 -0.23 -19.11 7.51
N VAL A 234 -0.47 -18.48 6.35
CA VAL A 234 0.61 -18.09 5.42
C VAL A 234 1.54 -17.10 6.13
N ALA A 235 0.98 -16.03 6.71
CA ALA A 235 1.77 -15.06 7.46
C ALA A 235 2.59 -15.70 8.59
N LYS A 236 2.02 -16.65 9.34
CA LYS A 236 2.75 -17.37 10.40
C LYS A 236 3.88 -18.24 9.86
N ILE A 237 3.69 -18.92 8.73
CA ILE A 237 4.75 -19.73 8.11
C ILE A 237 5.91 -18.82 7.69
N ILE A 238 5.60 -17.71 7.01
CA ILE A 238 6.63 -16.76 6.57
C ILE A 238 7.33 -16.10 7.76
N GLN A 239 6.61 -15.72 8.81
CA GLN A 239 7.21 -15.21 10.05
C GLN A 239 8.20 -16.22 10.67
N ARG A 240 7.87 -17.52 10.70
CA ARG A 240 8.81 -18.56 11.17
C ARG A 240 10.06 -18.67 10.30
N ARG A 241 9.96 -18.43 8.98
CA ARG A 241 11.15 -18.36 8.10
C ARG A 241 12.04 -17.17 8.45
N ILE A 242 11.44 -16.01 8.75
CA ILE A 242 12.16 -14.80 9.20
C ILE A 242 12.81 -15.04 10.57
N GLU A 243 12.10 -15.65 11.52
CA GLU A 243 12.65 -16.05 12.82
C GLU A 243 13.81 -17.03 12.68
N LEU A 244 13.71 -17.98 11.75
CA LEU A 244 14.79 -18.91 11.43
C LEU A 244 16.02 -18.15 10.88
N ALA A 245 15.83 -17.20 9.96
CA ALA A 245 16.90 -16.35 9.47
C ALA A 245 17.55 -15.53 10.61
N ALA A 246 16.74 -14.90 11.48
CA ALA A 246 17.25 -14.20 12.67
C ALA A 246 18.10 -15.12 13.55
N SER A 247 17.62 -16.35 13.81
CA SER A 247 18.34 -17.33 14.65
C SER A 247 19.68 -17.80 14.06
N LYS A 248 19.83 -17.70 12.74
CA LYS A 248 21.06 -18.03 12.01
C LYS A 248 22.04 -16.85 11.92
N GLY A 249 21.63 -15.66 12.36
CA GLY A 249 22.45 -14.45 12.38
C GLY A 249 22.40 -13.64 11.09
N PHE A 250 21.36 -13.78 10.26
CA PHE A 250 21.20 -12.86 9.13
C PHE A 250 21.04 -11.40 9.61
N ASP A 251 21.33 -10.44 8.73
CA ASP A 251 21.18 -9.01 8.99
C ASP A 251 19.92 -8.42 8.35
N GLY A 252 19.32 -9.11 7.39
CA GLY A 252 18.11 -8.66 6.72
C GLY A 252 17.36 -9.76 5.96
N ILE A 253 16.18 -9.42 5.46
CA ILE A 253 15.30 -10.28 4.66
C ILE A 253 15.08 -9.64 3.29
N GLU A 254 15.20 -10.41 2.21
CA GLU A 254 14.63 -10.11 0.89
C GLU A 254 13.32 -10.88 0.76
N GLY A 255 12.18 -10.18 0.71
CA GLY A 255 10.88 -10.80 0.52
C GLY A 255 10.52 -10.90 -0.97
N ASP A 256 10.50 -12.12 -1.52
CA ASP A 256 10.26 -12.36 -2.95
C ASP A 256 8.81 -12.72 -3.29
N VAL A 257 8.45 -12.54 -4.56
CA VAL A 257 7.10 -12.73 -5.11
C VAL A 257 6.10 -11.84 -4.38
N VAL A 258 6.28 -10.52 -4.50
CA VAL A 258 5.46 -9.50 -3.81
C VAL A 258 4.55 -8.73 -4.75
N ASP A 259 4.51 -9.13 -6.02
CA ASP A 259 3.74 -8.53 -7.13
C ASP A 259 2.37 -9.20 -7.36
N LEU A 260 1.85 -9.93 -6.36
CA LEU A 260 0.61 -10.72 -6.47
C LEU A 260 -0.62 -9.89 -6.87
N HIS A 261 -0.64 -8.59 -6.58
CA HIS A 261 -1.72 -7.68 -6.96
C HIS A 261 -1.62 -7.16 -8.39
N LEU A 262 -0.48 -7.37 -9.05
CA LEU A 262 -0.23 -7.00 -10.44
C LEU A 262 -0.38 -8.18 -11.40
N THR A 263 -0.44 -9.40 -10.87
CA THR A 263 -0.43 -10.65 -11.63
C THR A 263 -1.74 -11.41 -11.46
N ASP A 264 -2.19 -12.13 -12.50
CA ASP A 264 -3.30 -13.08 -12.36
C ASP A 264 -2.82 -14.34 -11.61
N THR A 265 -2.93 -14.28 -10.29
CA THR A 265 -2.50 -15.35 -9.38
C THR A 265 -3.47 -16.52 -9.32
N GLY A 266 -4.68 -16.39 -9.88
CA GLY A 266 -5.77 -17.32 -9.64
C GLY A 266 -6.32 -17.34 -8.20
N CYS A 267 -5.87 -16.42 -7.33
CA CYS A 267 -6.49 -16.21 -6.02
C CYS A 267 -7.89 -15.59 -6.20
N SER A 268 -8.85 -16.00 -5.37
CA SER A 268 -10.23 -15.51 -5.47
C SER A 268 -10.77 -15.01 -4.13
N PRO A 269 -11.09 -13.70 -4.00
CA PRO A 269 -10.94 -12.66 -5.02
C PRO A 269 -9.45 -12.32 -5.27
N PRO A 270 -9.11 -11.67 -6.40
CA PRO A 270 -7.75 -11.20 -6.68
C PRO A 270 -7.20 -10.36 -5.52
N ILE A 271 -5.91 -10.51 -5.24
CA ILE A 271 -5.23 -9.77 -4.17
C ILE A 271 -5.11 -8.32 -4.61
N THR A 272 -5.47 -7.40 -3.71
CA THR A 272 -5.39 -5.95 -3.95
C THR A 272 -4.04 -5.40 -3.52
N ALA A 273 -3.65 -4.24 -4.07
CA ALA A 273 -2.43 -3.54 -3.65
C ALA A 273 -2.44 -3.22 -2.15
N ALA A 274 -3.60 -2.88 -1.58
CA ALA A 274 -3.73 -2.60 -0.15
C ALA A 274 -3.50 -3.84 0.72
N GLU A 275 -4.01 -5.00 0.32
CA GLU A 275 -3.78 -6.26 1.03
C GLU A 275 -2.31 -6.69 0.94
N MET A 276 -1.69 -6.55 -0.23
CA MET A 276 -0.27 -6.87 -0.41
C MET A 276 0.64 -5.92 0.39
N THR A 277 0.37 -4.61 0.36
CA THR A 277 1.09 -3.63 1.20
C THR A 277 0.94 -3.95 2.69
N ALA A 278 -0.27 -4.29 3.15
CA ALA A 278 -0.50 -4.61 4.56
C ALA A 278 0.28 -5.86 4.99
N PHE A 279 0.31 -6.90 4.13
CA PHE A 279 1.11 -8.09 4.36
C PHE A 279 2.61 -7.79 4.41
N LEU A 280 3.13 -7.06 3.43
CA LEU A 280 4.56 -6.70 3.37
C LEU A 280 4.99 -5.86 4.58
N ARG A 281 4.15 -4.90 4.99
CA ARG A 281 4.39 -4.08 6.18
C ARG A 281 4.45 -4.93 7.45
N ALA A 282 3.52 -5.87 7.62
CA ALA A 282 3.52 -6.76 8.77
C ALA A 282 4.78 -7.64 8.83
N LEU A 283 5.32 -8.07 7.68
CA LEU A 283 6.59 -8.80 7.63
C LEU A 283 7.79 -7.91 7.93
N ALA A 284 7.82 -6.67 7.40
CA ALA A 284 8.87 -5.70 7.70
C ALA A 284 8.90 -5.33 9.19
N ASP A 285 7.75 -5.04 9.79
CA ASP A 285 7.63 -4.74 11.23
C ASP A 285 8.11 -5.93 12.09
N HIS A 286 7.77 -7.17 11.67
CA HIS A 286 8.23 -8.37 12.36
C HIS A 286 9.74 -8.57 12.24
N ALA A 287 10.31 -8.36 11.05
CA ALA A 287 11.76 -8.43 10.82
C ALA A 287 12.51 -7.36 11.64
N HIS A 288 12.01 -6.11 11.65
CA HIS A 288 12.59 -5.03 12.46
C HIS A 288 12.57 -5.36 13.95
N GLY A 289 11.48 -5.97 14.45
CA GLY A 289 11.38 -6.44 15.83
C GLY A 289 12.41 -7.52 16.20
N LEU A 290 12.97 -8.21 15.21
CA LEU A 290 14.05 -9.19 15.35
C LEU A 290 15.45 -8.60 15.07
N GLY A 291 15.55 -7.29 14.81
CA GLY A 291 16.80 -6.60 14.48
C GLY A 291 17.24 -6.76 13.02
N LEU A 292 16.39 -7.30 12.15
CA LEU A 292 16.68 -7.52 10.73
C LEU A 292 16.21 -6.34 9.89
N ALA A 293 16.97 -5.95 8.87
CA ALA A 293 16.49 -5.10 7.79
C ALA A 293 15.46 -5.84 6.89
N TYR A 294 14.62 -5.12 6.17
CA TYR A 294 13.68 -5.71 5.22
C TYR A 294 13.77 -5.07 3.83
N PHE A 295 14.01 -5.86 2.79
CA PHE A 295 14.14 -5.44 1.40
C PHE A 295 12.93 -5.92 0.60
N ALA A 296 12.28 -4.97 -0.07
CA ALA A 296 11.24 -5.29 -1.05
C ALA A 296 11.86 -5.87 -2.33
N LYS A 297 11.01 -6.41 -3.22
CA LYS A 297 11.44 -6.96 -4.50
C LYS A 297 10.61 -6.41 -5.66
N ASN A 298 11.28 -5.88 -6.68
CA ASN A 298 10.74 -5.42 -7.97
C ASN A 298 9.69 -4.29 -7.95
N VAL A 299 8.49 -4.52 -7.44
CA VAL A 299 7.27 -3.68 -7.62
C VAL A 299 7.52 -2.16 -7.57
N THR A 300 7.53 -1.51 -8.74
CA THR A 300 7.79 -0.06 -8.83
C THR A 300 6.56 0.78 -8.55
N GLU A 301 5.37 0.24 -8.81
CA GLU A 301 4.06 0.85 -8.64
C GLU A 301 3.82 1.25 -7.17
N ASN A 302 4.41 0.51 -6.24
CA ASN A 302 4.27 0.72 -4.80
C ASN A 302 5.54 1.30 -4.16
N ALA A 303 6.61 1.57 -4.92
CA ALA A 303 7.91 1.99 -4.38
C ALA A 303 7.83 3.23 -3.47
N ALA A 304 6.97 4.20 -3.79
CA ALA A 304 6.79 5.40 -2.97
C ALA A 304 6.21 5.08 -1.58
N GLU A 305 5.29 4.13 -1.49
CA GLU A 305 4.70 3.72 -0.22
C GLU A 305 5.62 2.73 0.51
N TRP A 306 6.15 1.73 -0.19
CA TRP A 306 6.94 0.65 0.41
C TRP A 306 8.27 1.14 0.95
N SER A 307 8.91 2.11 0.28
CA SER A 307 10.10 2.78 0.79
C SER A 307 9.89 3.52 2.13
N THR A 308 8.66 3.67 2.64
CA THR A 308 8.42 4.22 3.98
C THR A 308 8.68 3.22 5.11
N PHE A 309 8.62 1.91 4.84
CA PHE A 309 8.73 0.86 5.87
C PHE A 309 9.73 -0.26 5.54
N THR A 310 10.17 -0.41 4.30
CA THR A 310 11.28 -1.32 3.96
C THR A 310 12.60 -0.56 3.96
N ASP A 311 13.72 -1.22 4.23
CA ASP A 311 15.05 -0.63 4.33
C ASP A 311 15.81 -0.56 2.99
N GLY A 312 15.30 -1.21 1.95
CA GLY A 312 15.85 -1.18 0.60
C GLY A 312 14.97 -1.96 -0.38
N VAL A 313 15.49 -2.16 -1.59
CA VAL A 313 14.82 -2.96 -2.63
C VAL A 313 15.85 -3.73 -3.45
N VAL A 314 15.52 -4.97 -3.78
CA VAL A 314 16.17 -5.78 -4.81
C VAL A 314 15.36 -5.66 -6.10
N ALA A 315 16.02 -5.41 -7.22
CA ALA A 315 15.40 -5.11 -8.50
C ALA A 315 16.02 -5.97 -9.61
N GLU A 316 15.20 -6.76 -10.28
CA GLU A 316 15.62 -7.57 -11.42
C GLU A 316 15.27 -6.87 -12.73
N GLU A 317 16.20 -6.90 -13.68
CA GLU A 317 15.97 -6.51 -15.08
C GLU A 317 15.39 -5.09 -15.28
N ALA A 318 15.66 -4.19 -14.32
CA ALA A 318 15.13 -2.83 -14.30
C ALA A 318 15.49 -2.01 -15.56
N TYR A 319 16.59 -2.32 -16.24
CA TYR A 319 16.98 -1.69 -17.51
C TYR A 319 16.41 -2.44 -18.71
N THR A 320 16.37 -3.77 -18.67
CA THR A 320 15.71 -4.59 -19.71
C THR A 320 14.26 -4.17 -19.89
N TYR A 321 13.51 -3.96 -18.80
CA TYR A 321 12.11 -3.55 -18.83
C TYR A 321 11.89 -2.03 -18.76
N ARG A 322 12.97 -1.23 -18.66
CA ARG A 322 12.94 0.25 -18.58
C ARG A 322 12.19 0.79 -17.35
N GLU A 323 12.32 0.10 -16.25
CA GLU A 323 11.69 0.39 -14.96
C GLU A 323 12.63 1.07 -13.96
N ALA A 324 13.91 1.25 -14.31
CA ALA A 324 14.91 1.86 -13.43
C ALA A 324 14.50 3.22 -12.86
N ALA A 325 13.64 3.99 -13.53
CA ALA A 325 13.12 5.25 -12.97
C ALA A 325 12.15 5.06 -11.79
N GLY A 326 11.45 3.93 -11.71
CA GLY A 326 10.46 3.61 -10.69
C GLY A 326 11.04 3.44 -9.28
N TYR A 327 12.33 3.09 -9.16
CA TYR A 327 12.99 2.89 -7.88
C TYR A 327 13.55 4.17 -7.23
N ALA A 328 13.36 5.34 -7.85
CA ALA A 328 13.80 6.63 -7.32
C ALA A 328 13.32 6.95 -5.88
N PRO A 329 12.12 6.52 -5.42
CA PRO A 329 11.69 6.75 -4.05
C PRO A 329 12.63 6.16 -3.00
N TYR A 330 13.22 4.99 -3.24
CA TYR A 330 14.17 4.36 -2.31
C TYR A 330 15.43 5.21 -2.11
N VAL A 331 16.06 5.66 -3.21
CA VAL A 331 17.25 6.51 -3.11
C VAL A 331 16.91 7.88 -2.51
N THR A 332 15.73 8.43 -2.80
CA THR A 332 15.25 9.68 -2.18
C THR A 332 15.08 9.52 -0.67
N ALA A 333 14.62 8.35 -0.22
CA ALA A 333 14.52 7.99 1.19
C ALA A 333 15.88 7.59 1.83
N GLY A 334 16.98 7.65 1.09
CA GLY A 334 18.31 7.28 1.57
C GLY A 334 18.49 5.76 1.75
N LYS A 335 17.83 4.96 0.90
CA LYS A 335 17.83 3.49 0.95
C LYS A 335 18.45 2.88 -0.31
N PRO A 336 19.21 1.78 -0.19
CA PRO A 336 19.86 1.14 -1.34
C PRO A 336 18.83 0.56 -2.31
N VAL A 337 19.25 0.53 -3.58
CA VAL A 337 18.63 -0.24 -4.65
C VAL A 337 19.69 -1.21 -5.15
N PHE A 338 19.48 -2.50 -4.86
CA PHE A 338 20.31 -3.60 -5.32
C PHE A 338 19.72 -4.11 -6.63
N ALA A 339 20.40 -3.90 -7.75
CA ALA A 339 19.87 -4.19 -9.08
C ALA A 339 20.68 -5.26 -9.82
N VAL A 340 20.00 -6.18 -10.50
CA VAL A 340 20.64 -7.17 -11.38
C VAL A 340 20.10 -7.11 -12.81
N GLU A 341 20.95 -7.46 -13.76
CA GLU A 341 20.57 -7.77 -15.15
C GLU A 341 21.04 -9.18 -15.51
N TYR A 342 20.23 -9.90 -16.29
CA TYR A 342 20.53 -11.29 -16.62
C TYR A 342 21.24 -11.45 -17.96
N GLY A 343 22.27 -12.30 -17.94
CA GLY A 343 22.91 -12.82 -19.15
C GLY A 343 24.24 -12.14 -19.52
N PRO A 344 25.02 -12.81 -20.39
CA PRO A 344 26.35 -12.35 -20.76
C PRO A 344 26.30 -11.00 -21.48
N GLY A 345 27.24 -10.11 -21.14
CA GLY A 345 27.31 -8.76 -21.70
C GLY A 345 26.36 -7.75 -21.07
N ARG A 346 25.64 -8.16 -20.00
CA ARG A 346 24.87 -7.27 -19.14
C ARG A 346 25.58 -7.10 -17.79
N PRO A 347 25.42 -5.94 -17.12
CA PRO A 347 24.90 -4.68 -17.67
C PRO A 347 25.81 -4.10 -18.76
N THR A 348 25.24 -3.31 -19.66
CA THR A 348 26.00 -2.55 -20.67
C THR A 348 26.67 -1.32 -20.03
N PRO A 349 27.70 -0.73 -20.67
CA PRO A 349 28.33 0.49 -20.15
C PRO A 349 27.35 1.65 -19.92
N ASP A 350 26.37 1.84 -20.82
CA ASP A 350 25.36 2.90 -20.69
C ASP A 350 24.43 2.67 -19.48
N GLU A 351 24.11 1.40 -19.19
CA GLU A 351 23.32 1.02 -18.01
C GLU A 351 24.11 1.22 -16.72
N CYS A 352 25.41 0.91 -16.71
CA CYS A 352 26.27 1.23 -15.58
C CYS A 352 26.38 2.73 -15.34
N ASP A 353 26.56 3.53 -16.39
CA ASP A 353 26.60 4.98 -16.29
C ASP A 353 25.28 5.55 -15.72
N ASP A 354 24.13 4.98 -16.10
CA ASP A 354 22.84 5.38 -15.55
C ASP A 354 22.63 4.92 -14.10
N ALA A 355 22.98 3.68 -13.78
CA ALA A 355 22.91 3.14 -12.42
C ALA A 355 23.75 3.97 -11.44
N ASN A 356 24.97 4.32 -11.84
CA ASN A 356 25.86 5.15 -11.04
C ASN A 356 25.30 6.56 -10.81
N ARG A 357 24.66 7.16 -11.83
CA ARG A 357 23.96 8.46 -11.67
C ARG A 357 22.77 8.35 -10.70
N ARG A 358 22.07 7.22 -10.71
CA ARG A 358 20.93 6.94 -9.83
C ARG A 358 21.31 6.46 -8.44
N ARG A 359 22.59 6.13 -8.21
CA ARG A 359 23.11 5.48 -6.99
C ARG A 359 22.52 4.08 -6.77
N TYR A 360 22.34 3.32 -7.84
CA TYR A 360 21.96 1.91 -7.78
C TYR A 360 23.20 1.05 -7.84
N SER A 361 23.23 -0.01 -7.05
CA SER A 361 24.30 -1.00 -7.09
C SER A 361 23.92 -2.05 -8.12
N LEU A 362 24.35 -1.86 -9.37
CA LEU A 362 24.00 -2.72 -10.50
C LEU A 362 25.13 -3.70 -10.83
N TYR A 363 24.79 -4.98 -11.03
CA TYR A 363 25.69 -5.94 -11.66
C TYR A 363 24.93 -6.98 -12.50
N GLY A 364 25.68 -7.78 -13.26
CA GLY A 364 25.13 -8.80 -14.15
C GLY A 364 25.39 -10.20 -13.64
N THR A 365 24.38 -11.06 -13.69
CA THR A 365 24.43 -12.45 -13.21
C THR A 365 23.66 -13.40 -14.13
N ASP A 366 23.70 -14.70 -13.85
CA ASP A 366 22.87 -15.71 -14.51
C ASP A 366 21.51 -15.87 -13.83
N LEU A 367 20.47 -16.23 -14.60
CA LEU A 367 19.10 -16.40 -14.08
C LEU A 367 18.98 -17.51 -13.02
N GLY A 368 19.87 -18.51 -13.04
CA GLY A 368 19.89 -19.57 -12.03
C GLY A 368 20.51 -19.13 -10.71
N LEU A 369 21.04 -17.90 -10.63
CA LEU A 369 21.73 -17.33 -9.47
C LEU A 369 22.76 -18.32 -8.90
N THR A 370 23.56 -18.88 -9.81
CA THR A 370 24.58 -19.91 -9.51
C THR A 370 25.88 -19.33 -8.98
N GLY A 371 25.95 -18.00 -8.88
CA GLY A 371 27.12 -17.24 -8.45
C GLY A 371 27.95 -16.65 -9.59
N VAL A 372 27.47 -16.68 -10.83
CA VAL A 372 28.17 -16.06 -11.95
C VAL A 372 28.07 -14.54 -11.85
N VAL A 373 29.21 -13.85 -11.95
CA VAL A 373 29.26 -12.39 -12.11
C VAL A 373 29.79 -12.07 -13.50
N TYR A 374 28.96 -11.46 -14.34
CA TYR A 374 29.33 -11.06 -15.71
C TYR A 374 30.05 -9.71 -15.74
N ALA A 375 29.50 -8.70 -15.06
CA ALA A 375 30.07 -7.36 -14.95
C ALA A 375 29.47 -6.63 -13.74
N THR A 376 30.25 -5.75 -13.11
CA THR A 376 29.81 -4.87 -12.01
C THR A 376 29.91 -3.41 -12.45
N CYS A 377 29.04 -2.55 -11.91
CA CYS A 377 29.07 -1.11 -12.21
C CYS A 377 29.82 -0.26 -11.17
N TRP A 378 30.43 -0.89 -10.16
CA TRP A 378 31.22 -0.26 -9.10
C TRP A 378 32.71 -0.57 -9.19
#